data_AF-A0A954DJ71-F1
#
_entry.id   AF-A0A954DJ71-F1
#
_cell.length_a   1.000
_cell.length_b   1.000
_cell.length_c   1.000
_cell.angle_alpha   90.00
_cell.angle_beta   90.00
_cell.angle_gamma   90.00
#
_symmetry.space_group_name_H-M   'P 1'
#
loop_
_entity.id
_entity.type
_entity.pdbx_description
1 polymer ?
#
loop_
_entity_poly.entity_id
_entity_poly.type
_entity_poly.pdbx_seq_one_letter_code
_entity_poly.pdbx_strand_id
1 'polypeptide(L)'
;MPRSSGSTTKVKSTKTTVAKKKAPAKRAARKAVTSKKPSAAAIANVAKKIQKTTDVKRNPLGHLLIEKTLREAGFRGGISTKKDLLDTYSTDESIFSIRPQVVLQPKNRRDVEIATTVVGKETKRFESLSLTPRAAGTGLGGGSLTDSIVIDVCAHLRHIGEVVEKKDKITFTCEPGAMWRDVEKKLKEHDAYLPPYPASKDICSVGGSVANNAAGPDSLRHGHCADWVESLDVVLHDGHTYTIKPLSYREFQALIKQDHEHARIAREVFELIKKNEKEIQKNKPETKKNSAGYPLWNVMPQGVTKFKKGEGSFDLTRLISGSQGTIGIMTSITMRALRIPKNTTLIAVPIFNLEDAADAIVKALKFNPINVEVFDALTFDLALRNPSFFKDRLSGAAYYRVMLSMYTTYHVRFRRKTPEFTVLITLDEDTTDATPAAEIAESISSKGVRARVVNNPVEAEMFWQIRRASYTLSKFQDTTKRPAAFLEDMTVPPENLSKFFIQVKALLKDFIV
;
A
#
# COMPACT_ATOMS: atom_id res chain seq x y z
N MET A 1 -36.71 49.87 51.76
CA MET A 1 -36.32 49.35 53.09
C MET A 1 -37.08 48.06 53.34
N PRO A 2 -36.49 47.02 53.96
CA PRO A 2 -35.06 46.76 54.27
C PRO A 2 -34.48 45.65 53.35
N ARG A 3 -33.20 45.65 52.93
CA ARG A 3 -31.89 45.54 53.64
C ARG A 3 -31.67 44.13 54.24
N SER A 4 -30.77 43.30 53.69
CA SER A 4 -29.29 43.29 53.77
C SER A 4 -28.72 42.77 55.10
N SER A 5 -27.91 41.70 55.04
CA SER A 5 -26.65 41.48 55.79
C SER A 5 -26.16 40.05 55.52
N GLY A 6 -24.91 39.72 55.24
CA GLY A 6 -23.64 40.44 55.42
C GLY A 6 -23.02 40.13 56.78
N SER A 7 -22.14 39.13 56.85
CA SER A 7 -21.12 38.93 57.90
C SER A 7 -20.16 37.82 57.44
N THR A 8 -18.97 38.08 56.89
CA THR A 8 -17.67 38.45 57.50
C THR A 8 -17.20 37.63 58.69
N THR A 9 -16.18 36.79 58.47
CA THR A 9 -15.13 36.58 59.48
C THR A 9 -13.75 36.47 58.81
N LYS A 10 -12.87 37.37 59.26
CA LYS A 10 -11.44 37.50 58.96
C LYS A 10 -10.65 36.29 59.45
N VAL A 11 -9.62 35.87 58.71
CA VAL A 11 -8.40 35.32 59.31
C VAL A 11 -7.16 35.93 58.64
N LYS A 12 -6.18 36.19 59.50
CA LYS A 12 -5.01 37.05 59.40
C LYS A 12 -3.97 36.62 58.36
N SER A 13 -3.27 37.64 57.88
CA SER A 13 -2.03 37.60 57.12
C SER A 13 -0.86 37.00 57.91
N THR A 14 -0.09 36.13 57.26
CA THR A 14 1.35 35.97 57.51
C THR A 14 2.08 36.20 56.20
N LYS A 15 2.91 37.25 56.20
CA LYS A 15 3.81 37.61 55.11
C LYS A 15 4.91 36.55 55.00
N THR A 16 5.08 35.98 53.82
CA THR A 16 6.35 35.35 53.43
C THR A 16 6.78 35.97 52.11
N THR A 17 7.82 36.79 52.21
CA THR A 17 8.52 37.46 51.11
C THR A 17 9.22 36.43 50.22
N VAL A 18 8.81 36.33 48.96
CA VAL A 18 9.65 35.72 47.91
C VAL A 18 9.78 36.70 46.75
N ALA A 19 11.02 37.10 46.52
CA ALA A 19 11.44 38.10 45.55
C ALA A 19 11.18 37.65 44.10
N LYS A 20 10.60 38.56 43.30
CA LYS A 20 10.52 38.44 41.85
C LYS A 20 11.93 38.51 41.24
N LYS A 21 12.49 37.37 40.82
CA LYS A 21 13.56 37.34 39.82
C LYS A 21 12.93 37.47 38.42
N LYS A 22 13.16 38.62 37.77
CA LYS A 22 12.90 38.85 36.34
C LYS A 22 13.75 37.87 35.52
N ALA A 23 13.11 37.00 34.74
CA ALA A 23 13.77 36.27 33.66
C ALA A 23 13.94 37.22 32.46
N PRO A 24 15.13 37.27 31.81
CA PRO A 24 15.37 38.17 30.70
C PRO A 24 14.70 37.64 29.42
N ALA A 25 13.96 38.51 28.74
CA ALA A 25 13.43 38.26 27.41
C ALA A 25 14.59 38.14 26.40
N LYS A 26 14.90 36.91 25.96
CA LYS A 26 15.75 36.69 24.79
C LYS A 26 14.91 36.83 23.52
N ARG A 27 15.08 37.96 22.85
CA ARG A 27 14.61 38.25 21.49
C ARG A 27 15.34 37.29 20.54
N ALA A 28 14.68 36.23 20.08
CA ALA A 28 15.24 35.33 19.08
C ALA A 28 15.20 36.01 17.70
N ALA A 29 16.33 36.56 17.28
CA ALA A 29 16.52 37.03 15.92
C ALA A 29 16.43 35.82 14.95
N ARG A 30 15.49 35.88 14.00
CA ARG A 30 15.43 34.97 12.85
C ARG A 30 16.75 35.05 12.09
N LYS A 31 17.61 34.03 12.20
CA LYS A 31 18.66 33.79 11.21
C LYS A 31 17.99 33.15 10.00
N ALA A 32 18.02 33.85 8.86
CA ALA A 32 17.74 33.25 7.56
C ALA A 32 18.69 32.07 7.36
N VAL A 33 18.14 30.86 7.26
CA VAL A 33 18.90 29.67 6.84
C VAL A 33 19.05 29.80 5.33
N THR A 34 20.18 30.33 4.89
CA THR A 34 20.60 30.20 3.49
C THR A 34 20.99 28.74 3.29
N SER A 35 20.15 27.99 2.55
CA SER A 35 20.48 26.64 2.08
C SER A 35 21.63 26.73 1.10
N LYS A 36 22.88 26.57 1.57
CA LYS A 36 23.99 26.32 0.68
C LYS A 36 23.75 24.96 0.00
N LYS A 37 23.67 24.95 -1.34
CA LYS A 37 23.78 23.72 -2.14
C LYS A 37 24.99 22.91 -1.62
N PRO A 38 24.85 21.62 -1.31
CA PRO A 38 25.99 20.81 -0.88
C PRO A 38 27.06 20.85 -1.98
N SER A 39 28.32 21.01 -1.58
CA SER A 39 29.43 21.03 -2.54
C SER A 39 29.52 19.69 -3.25
N ALA A 40 30.02 19.69 -4.49
CA ALA A 40 30.27 18.45 -5.25
C ALA A 40 31.13 17.44 -4.45
N ALA A 41 32.01 17.93 -3.57
CA ALA A 41 32.81 17.11 -2.65
C ALA A 41 31.98 16.45 -1.53
N ALA A 42 30.93 17.11 -1.03
CA ALA A 42 30.01 16.53 -0.05
C ALA A 42 29.14 15.43 -0.67
N ILE A 43 28.67 15.64 -1.91
CA ILE A 43 27.94 14.63 -2.68
C ILE A 43 28.85 13.43 -3.00
N ALA A 44 30.09 13.69 -3.43
CA ALA A 44 31.08 12.65 -3.71
C ALA A 44 31.49 11.86 -2.44
N ASN A 45 31.54 12.51 -1.27
CA ASN A 45 31.82 11.84 0.00
C ASN A 45 30.65 10.98 0.48
N VAL A 46 29.40 11.40 0.26
CA VAL A 46 28.22 10.54 0.50
C VAL A 46 28.24 9.34 -0.46
N ALA A 47 28.53 9.56 -1.74
CA ALA A 47 28.67 8.48 -2.72
C ALA A 47 29.80 7.49 -2.36
N LYS A 48 30.96 7.98 -1.90
CA LYS A 48 32.07 7.14 -1.40
C LYS A 48 31.74 6.40 -0.10
N LYS A 49 30.89 6.96 0.77
CA LYS A 49 30.43 6.28 2.00
C LYS A 49 29.38 5.21 1.72
N ILE A 50 28.59 5.36 0.67
CA ILE A 50 27.64 4.36 0.16
C ILE A 50 28.41 3.16 -0.45
N GLN A 51 29.64 3.37 -0.92
CA GLN A 51 30.47 2.36 -1.59
C GLN A 51 31.28 1.43 -0.66
N LYS A 52 30.76 1.17 0.55
CA LYS A 52 31.16 0.03 1.39
C LYS A 52 29.91 -0.73 1.84
N THR A 53 28.98 -0.97 0.93
CA THR A 53 28.17 -2.20 1.02
C THR A 53 29.16 -3.34 0.96
N THR A 54 29.22 -4.14 2.02
CA THR A 54 29.94 -5.41 2.06
C THR A 54 29.80 -6.10 0.71
N ASP A 55 30.89 -6.26 -0.03
CA ASP A 55 30.92 -7.19 -1.15
C ASP A 55 30.49 -8.53 -0.57
N VAL A 56 29.23 -8.92 -0.81
CA VAL A 56 28.75 -10.26 -0.46
C VAL A 56 29.69 -11.19 -1.20
N LYS A 57 30.52 -11.90 -0.43
CA LYS A 57 31.56 -12.77 -0.98
C LYS A 57 30.82 -13.86 -1.75
N ARG A 58 30.74 -13.70 -3.08
CA ARG A 58 30.06 -14.66 -3.94
C ARG A 58 30.79 -15.98 -3.81
N ASN A 59 30.13 -16.97 -3.24
CA ASN A 59 30.64 -18.33 -3.22
C ASN A 59 29.91 -19.12 -4.31
N PRO A 60 30.38 -19.07 -5.57
CA PRO A 60 29.63 -19.58 -6.71
C PRO A 60 29.35 -21.07 -6.60
N LEU A 61 30.12 -21.81 -5.79
CA LEU A 61 29.97 -23.24 -5.62
C LEU A 61 28.58 -23.63 -5.10
N GLY A 62 28.00 -22.86 -4.18
CA GLY A 62 26.65 -23.13 -3.67
C GLY A 62 25.60 -23.08 -4.78
N HIS A 63 25.63 -22.04 -5.61
CA HIS A 63 24.71 -21.86 -6.74
C HIS A 63 24.94 -22.87 -7.86
N LEU A 64 26.18 -23.30 -8.08
CA LEU A 64 26.51 -24.36 -9.07
C LEU A 64 25.98 -25.74 -8.64
N LEU A 65 25.97 -26.02 -7.34
CA LEU A 65 25.53 -27.32 -6.81
C LEU A 65 24.02 -27.39 -6.56
N ILE A 66 23.33 -26.25 -6.44
CA ILE A 66 21.94 -26.22 -5.98
C ILE A 66 21.00 -26.98 -6.92
N GLU A 67 21.25 -26.94 -8.23
CA GLU A 67 20.44 -27.68 -9.20
C GLU A 67 20.47 -29.17 -8.90
N LYS A 68 21.66 -29.74 -8.73
CA LYS A 68 21.83 -31.16 -8.40
C LYS A 68 21.12 -31.51 -7.09
N THR A 69 21.38 -30.74 -6.02
CA THR A 69 20.79 -31.01 -4.70
C THR A 69 19.26 -30.93 -4.72
N LEU A 70 18.69 -29.97 -5.45
CA LEU A 70 17.24 -29.83 -5.61
C LEU A 70 16.63 -31.01 -6.40
N ARG A 71 17.29 -31.45 -7.47
CA ARG A 71 16.84 -32.60 -8.27
C ARG A 71 16.89 -33.89 -7.46
N GLU A 72 17.97 -34.12 -6.70
CA GLU A 72 18.10 -35.27 -5.79
C GLU A 72 17.04 -35.26 -4.70
N ALA A 73 16.64 -34.08 -4.22
CA ALA A 73 15.54 -33.91 -3.27
C ALA A 73 14.13 -34.02 -3.89
N GLY A 74 14.04 -34.20 -5.22
CA GLY A 74 12.79 -34.44 -5.94
C GLY A 74 12.08 -33.20 -6.48
N PHE A 75 12.77 -32.05 -6.58
CA PHE A 75 12.21 -30.83 -7.17
C PHE A 75 11.87 -31.03 -8.66
N ARG A 76 10.60 -30.83 -9.04
CA ARG A 76 10.06 -31.10 -10.37
C ARG A 76 9.95 -29.87 -11.27
N GLY A 77 10.02 -28.68 -10.67
CA GLY A 77 9.95 -27.40 -11.35
C GLY A 77 11.13 -27.09 -12.28
N GLY A 78 11.04 -25.93 -12.94
CA GLY A 78 12.16 -25.38 -13.70
C GLY A 78 13.28 -24.92 -12.77
N ILE A 79 14.53 -25.22 -13.15
CA ILE A 79 15.74 -24.68 -12.53
C ILE A 79 16.56 -24.12 -13.69
N SER A 80 16.97 -22.85 -13.61
CA SER A 80 17.65 -22.20 -14.73
C SER A 80 18.73 -21.24 -14.26
N THR A 81 19.87 -21.36 -14.92
CA THR A 81 21.03 -20.45 -14.87
C THR A 81 21.23 -19.73 -16.22
N LYS A 82 20.26 -19.87 -17.15
CA LYS A 82 20.35 -19.29 -18.49
C LYS A 82 20.34 -17.77 -18.42
N LYS A 83 21.26 -17.14 -19.17
CA LYS A 83 21.46 -15.69 -19.16
C LYS A 83 20.16 -14.90 -19.35
N ASP A 84 19.40 -15.19 -20.40
CA ASP A 84 18.18 -14.43 -20.76
C ASP A 84 17.14 -14.45 -19.64
N LEU A 85 17.02 -15.60 -18.95
CA LEU A 85 16.09 -15.71 -17.83
C LEU A 85 16.62 -14.91 -16.64
N LEU A 86 17.89 -15.07 -16.25
CA LEU A 86 18.48 -14.29 -15.17
C LEU A 86 18.37 -12.77 -15.41
N ASP A 87 18.53 -12.33 -16.66
CA ASP A 87 18.41 -10.92 -17.05
C ASP A 87 16.95 -10.45 -16.90
N THR A 88 15.95 -11.28 -17.24
CA THR A 88 14.52 -10.99 -17.03
C THR A 88 14.16 -10.79 -15.55
N TYR A 89 14.75 -11.58 -14.65
CA TYR A 89 14.52 -11.45 -13.19
C TYR A 89 15.49 -10.46 -12.51
N SER A 90 16.37 -9.79 -13.27
CA SER A 90 17.34 -8.84 -12.71
C SER A 90 16.74 -7.47 -12.39
N THR A 91 15.58 -7.16 -12.95
CA THR A 91 14.85 -5.91 -12.75
C THR A 91 13.44 -6.18 -12.27
N ASP A 92 12.86 -5.23 -11.56
CA ASP A 92 11.42 -5.07 -11.36
C ASP A 92 11.00 -3.68 -11.84
N GLU A 93 9.84 -3.17 -11.43
CA GLU A 93 9.41 -1.83 -11.85
C GLU A 93 10.07 -0.69 -11.03
N SER A 94 10.98 -1.02 -10.11
CA SER A 94 11.81 -0.04 -9.41
C SER A 94 12.94 0.51 -10.29
N ILE A 95 13.72 1.43 -9.73
CA ILE A 95 14.95 1.94 -10.36
C ILE A 95 16.17 1.01 -10.16
N PHE A 96 16.01 -0.09 -9.43
CA PHE A 96 17.11 -0.98 -9.06
C PHE A 96 17.28 -2.13 -10.06
N SER A 97 18.49 -2.67 -10.12
CA SER A 97 18.83 -3.86 -10.91
C SER A 97 19.79 -4.73 -10.11
N ILE A 98 19.37 -5.94 -9.76
CA ILE A 98 20.21 -6.95 -9.09
C ILE A 98 19.94 -8.29 -9.77
N ARG A 99 20.97 -8.84 -10.40
CA ARG A 99 20.86 -10.07 -11.18
C ARG A 99 20.98 -11.30 -10.26
N PRO A 100 19.99 -12.21 -10.26
CA PRO A 100 20.10 -13.47 -9.52
C PRO A 100 21.10 -14.42 -10.18
N GLN A 101 21.43 -15.49 -9.47
CA GLN A 101 22.29 -16.56 -9.97
C GLN A 101 21.49 -17.78 -10.44
N VAL A 102 20.33 -18.04 -9.86
CA VAL A 102 19.45 -19.16 -10.21
C VAL A 102 17.99 -18.72 -10.15
N VAL A 103 17.18 -19.18 -11.10
CA VAL A 103 15.71 -19.04 -11.07
C VAL A 103 15.08 -20.41 -10.90
N LEU A 104 14.22 -20.53 -9.89
CA LEU A 104 13.37 -21.68 -9.63
C LEU A 104 11.93 -21.36 -10.07
N GLN A 105 11.30 -22.28 -10.79
CA GLN A 105 9.91 -22.20 -11.24
C GLN A 105 9.15 -23.43 -10.71
N PRO A 106 8.72 -23.43 -9.43
CA PRO A 106 8.08 -24.58 -8.78
C PRO A 106 6.76 -24.93 -9.46
N LYS A 107 6.47 -26.23 -9.64
CA LYS A 107 5.21 -26.69 -10.25
C LYS A 107 4.04 -26.77 -9.28
N ASN A 108 4.33 -26.90 -7.99
CA ASN A 108 3.34 -27.06 -6.93
C ASN A 108 3.95 -26.68 -5.57
N ARG A 109 3.13 -26.71 -4.52
CA ARG A 109 3.55 -26.51 -3.13
C ARG A 109 4.73 -27.38 -2.70
N ARG A 110 4.80 -28.63 -3.14
CA ARG A 110 5.88 -29.56 -2.73
C ARG A 110 7.24 -29.12 -3.25
N ASP A 111 7.30 -28.55 -4.44
CA ASP A 111 8.54 -27.96 -4.96
C ASP A 111 9.01 -26.76 -4.10
N VAL A 112 8.08 -25.96 -3.57
CA VAL A 112 8.40 -24.84 -2.66
C VAL A 112 8.94 -25.37 -1.31
N GLU A 113 8.30 -26.39 -0.73
CA GLU A 113 8.79 -27.07 0.47
C GLU A 113 10.22 -27.61 0.27
N ILE A 114 10.46 -28.33 -0.83
CA ILE A 114 11.79 -28.87 -1.17
C ILE A 114 12.81 -27.75 -1.31
N ALA A 115 12.48 -26.68 -2.04
CA ALA A 115 13.39 -25.55 -2.24
C ALA A 115 13.77 -24.91 -0.91
N THR A 116 12.80 -24.65 -0.02
CA THR A 116 13.05 -24.06 1.29
C THR A 116 13.90 -24.98 2.16
N THR A 117 13.57 -26.27 2.26
CA THR A 117 14.37 -27.24 3.03
C THR A 117 15.81 -27.35 2.52
N VAL A 118 15.99 -27.50 1.20
CA VAL A 118 17.32 -27.68 0.60
C VAL A 118 18.16 -26.42 0.76
N VAL A 119 17.64 -25.25 0.40
CA VAL A 119 18.38 -24.00 0.54
C VAL A 119 18.68 -23.72 2.01
N GLY A 120 17.72 -23.88 2.91
CA GLY A 120 17.91 -23.69 4.35
C GLY A 120 18.95 -24.63 4.97
N LYS A 121 19.12 -25.84 4.43
CA LYS A 121 20.22 -26.75 4.81
C LYS A 121 21.56 -26.30 4.24
N GLU A 122 21.61 -25.94 2.97
CA GLU A 122 22.84 -25.58 2.28
C GLU A 122 23.39 -24.22 2.71
N THR A 123 22.59 -23.30 3.28
CA THR A 123 23.09 -22.04 3.87
C THR A 123 24.12 -22.27 4.98
N LYS A 124 24.08 -23.41 5.69
CA LYS A 124 25.08 -23.80 6.70
C LYS A 124 26.46 -24.04 6.09
N ARG A 125 26.52 -24.39 4.80
CA ARG A 125 27.77 -24.62 4.04
C ARG A 125 28.11 -23.43 3.16
N PHE A 126 27.09 -22.72 2.67
CA PHE A 126 27.19 -21.62 1.73
C PHE A 126 26.30 -20.46 2.20
N GLU A 127 26.82 -19.64 3.11
CA GLU A 127 26.08 -18.52 3.73
C GLU A 127 25.49 -17.51 2.73
N SER A 128 26.04 -17.44 1.50
CA SER A 128 25.54 -16.59 0.42
C SER A 128 24.25 -17.10 -0.26
N LEU A 129 23.79 -18.31 0.07
CA LEU A 129 22.54 -18.82 -0.45
C LEU A 129 21.36 -18.17 0.27
N SER A 130 20.43 -17.65 -0.52
CA SER A 130 19.15 -17.15 -0.04
C SER A 130 18.07 -17.45 -1.09
N LEU A 131 16.84 -17.58 -0.61
CA LEU A 131 15.67 -17.89 -1.42
C LEU A 131 14.72 -16.68 -1.37
N THR A 132 14.54 -16.01 -2.50
CA THR A 132 13.68 -14.83 -2.60
C THR A 132 12.46 -15.16 -3.44
N PRO A 133 11.25 -15.21 -2.84
CA PRO A 133 10.03 -15.41 -3.61
C PRO A 133 9.76 -14.19 -4.48
N ARG A 134 9.42 -14.46 -5.73
CA ARG A 134 9.05 -13.44 -6.70
C ARG A 134 7.71 -13.80 -7.33
N ALA A 135 6.82 -12.83 -7.30
CA ALA A 135 5.58 -12.82 -8.05
C ALA A 135 5.80 -12.14 -9.42
N ALA A 136 4.84 -11.34 -9.90
CA ALA A 136 4.91 -10.69 -11.21
C ALA A 136 6.03 -9.62 -11.36
N GLY A 137 6.75 -9.26 -10.28
CA GLY A 137 7.85 -8.27 -10.36
C GLY A 137 7.39 -6.84 -10.63
N THR A 138 6.17 -6.48 -10.22
CA THR A 138 5.59 -5.13 -10.43
C THR A 138 5.81 -4.19 -9.25
N GLY A 139 6.62 -4.58 -8.26
CA GLY A 139 6.93 -3.75 -7.10
C GLY A 139 7.90 -2.63 -7.46
N LEU A 140 7.78 -1.49 -6.76
CA LEU A 140 8.62 -0.31 -7.00
C LEU A 140 9.77 -0.17 -5.97
N GLY A 141 9.80 -1.04 -4.95
CA GLY A 141 10.78 -0.97 -3.86
C GLY A 141 11.99 -1.89 -3.98
N GLY A 142 12.13 -2.65 -5.07
CA GLY A 142 13.23 -3.62 -5.25
C GLY A 142 13.10 -4.91 -4.41
N GLY A 143 12.00 -5.09 -3.67
CA GLY A 143 11.82 -6.23 -2.75
C GLY A 143 11.73 -7.61 -3.44
N SER A 144 11.61 -7.64 -4.77
CA SER A 144 11.60 -8.87 -5.56
C SER A 144 12.97 -9.23 -6.15
N LEU A 145 13.99 -8.41 -5.89
CA LEU A 145 15.34 -8.56 -6.42
C LEU A 145 16.23 -9.33 -5.43
N THR A 146 17.18 -10.08 -5.97
CA THR A 146 18.17 -10.84 -5.20
C THR A 146 19.39 -11.12 -6.05
N ASP A 147 20.56 -11.24 -5.41
CA ASP A 147 21.80 -11.70 -6.05
C ASP A 147 22.00 -13.22 -5.89
N SER A 148 21.02 -13.91 -5.30
CA SER A 148 21.05 -15.34 -5.00
C SER A 148 20.00 -16.09 -5.83
N ILE A 149 19.09 -16.86 -5.23
CA ILE A 149 18.09 -17.63 -5.97
C ILE A 149 16.70 -16.99 -5.88
N VAL A 150 16.09 -16.78 -7.04
CA VAL A 150 14.69 -16.39 -7.18
C VAL A 150 13.82 -17.64 -7.20
N ILE A 151 12.68 -17.61 -6.51
CA ILE A 151 11.60 -18.59 -6.69
C ILE A 151 10.36 -17.91 -7.25
N ASP A 152 10.12 -18.11 -8.54
CA ASP A 152 9.02 -17.51 -9.31
C ASP A 152 7.72 -18.30 -9.13
N VAL A 153 6.79 -17.71 -8.41
CA VAL A 153 5.47 -18.32 -8.17
C VAL A 153 4.49 -18.10 -9.33
N CYS A 154 4.75 -17.16 -10.25
CA CYS A 154 3.86 -16.86 -11.37
C CYS A 154 4.02 -17.84 -12.55
N ALA A 155 5.15 -18.55 -12.64
CA ALA A 155 5.38 -19.50 -13.73
C ALA A 155 4.33 -20.63 -13.78
N HIS A 156 4.03 -21.23 -12.63
CA HIS A 156 3.14 -22.40 -12.57
C HIS A 156 2.13 -22.38 -11.41
N LEU A 157 2.35 -21.65 -10.31
CA LEU A 157 1.42 -21.58 -9.16
C LEU A 157 0.34 -20.51 -9.39
N ARG A 158 -0.54 -20.73 -10.37
CA ARG A 158 -1.50 -19.74 -10.87
C ARG A 158 -2.96 -20.19 -10.86
N HIS A 159 -3.25 -21.34 -10.25
CA HIS A 159 -4.61 -21.86 -10.17
C HIS A 159 -5.51 -20.92 -9.36
N ILE A 160 -6.72 -20.67 -9.88
CA ILE A 160 -7.77 -19.92 -9.20
C ILE A 160 -8.92 -20.89 -8.96
N GLY A 161 -9.25 -21.15 -7.70
CA GLY A 161 -10.38 -21.99 -7.32
C GLY A 161 -11.74 -21.36 -7.64
N GLU A 162 -12.79 -22.02 -7.16
CA GLU A 162 -14.16 -21.54 -7.29
C GLU A 162 -14.46 -20.41 -6.31
N VAL A 163 -15.38 -19.52 -6.72
CA VAL A 163 -15.94 -18.50 -5.84
C VAL A 163 -17.06 -19.14 -5.02
N VAL A 164 -16.92 -19.09 -3.70
CA VAL A 164 -17.90 -19.63 -2.75
C VAL A 164 -18.73 -18.49 -2.20
N GLU A 165 -20.03 -18.54 -2.46
CA GLU A 165 -21.01 -17.60 -1.96
C GLU A 165 -21.83 -18.25 -0.83
N LYS A 166 -21.76 -17.66 0.36
CA LYS A 166 -22.64 -17.94 1.51
C LYS A 166 -23.40 -16.67 1.85
N LYS A 167 -24.53 -16.80 2.57
CA LYS A 167 -25.49 -15.71 2.87
C LYS A 167 -24.86 -14.33 3.11
N ASP A 168 -23.77 -14.26 3.88
CA ASP A 168 -23.12 -13.00 4.27
C ASP A 168 -21.64 -12.91 3.86
N LYS A 169 -21.17 -13.83 3.00
CA LYS A 169 -19.73 -13.93 2.70
C LYS A 169 -19.45 -14.50 1.32
N ILE A 170 -18.65 -13.77 0.55
CA ILE A 170 -18.08 -14.23 -0.71
C ILE A 170 -16.59 -14.48 -0.48
N THR A 171 -16.12 -15.67 -0.80
CA THR A 171 -14.70 -16.04 -0.67
C THR A 171 -14.21 -16.75 -1.91
N PHE A 172 -12.92 -16.65 -2.18
CA PHE A 172 -12.25 -17.48 -3.17
C PHE A 172 -10.86 -17.87 -2.65
N THR A 173 -10.31 -18.95 -3.20
CA THR A 173 -8.94 -19.40 -2.91
C THR A 173 -8.15 -19.44 -4.21
N CYS A 174 -6.92 -18.95 -4.19
CA CYS A 174 -6.03 -18.99 -5.34
C CYS A 174 -4.58 -19.27 -4.93
N GLU A 175 -3.78 -19.72 -5.89
CA GLU A 175 -2.33 -19.78 -5.77
C GLU A 175 -1.70 -18.38 -5.93
N PRO A 176 -0.54 -18.11 -5.33
CA PRO A 176 0.07 -16.77 -5.26
C PRO A 176 0.42 -16.14 -6.62
N GLY A 177 0.65 -16.96 -7.65
CA GLY A 177 0.92 -16.53 -9.02
C GLY A 177 -0.33 -16.20 -9.83
N ALA A 178 -1.53 -16.39 -9.28
CA ALA A 178 -2.77 -15.99 -9.94
C ALA A 178 -2.78 -14.48 -10.20
N MET A 179 -2.98 -14.07 -11.45
CA MET A 179 -3.00 -12.66 -11.82
C MET A 179 -4.28 -12.00 -11.31
N TRP A 180 -4.16 -10.77 -10.81
CA TRP A 180 -5.31 -10.03 -10.26
C TRP A 180 -6.41 -9.86 -11.32
N ARG A 181 -6.06 -9.52 -12.56
CA ARG A 181 -7.02 -9.42 -13.69
C ARG A 181 -7.87 -10.68 -13.90
N ASP A 182 -7.29 -11.86 -13.67
CA ASP A 182 -7.96 -13.14 -13.92
C ASP A 182 -8.89 -13.49 -12.73
N VAL A 183 -8.46 -13.17 -11.51
CA VAL A 183 -9.29 -13.26 -10.30
C VAL A 183 -10.45 -12.27 -10.37
N GLU A 184 -10.20 -11.02 -10.78
CA GLU A 184 -11.25 -10.00 -10.94
C GLU A 184 -12.29 -10.43 -11.97
N LYS A 185 -11.88 -11.07 -13.07
CA LYS A 185 -12.81 -11.63 -14.06
C LYS A 185 -13.74 -12.68 -13.43
N LYS A 186 -13.19 -13.65 -12.70
CA LYS A 186 -13.99 -14.67 -11.99
C LYS A 186 -14.94 -14.07 -10.95
N LEU A 187 -14.48 -13.11 -10.14
CA LEU A 187 -15.32 -12.48 -9.12
C LEU A 187 -16.50 -11.71 -9.73
N LYS A 188 -16.31 -11.06 -10.88
CA LYS A 188 -17.38 -10.32 -11.58
C LYS A 188 -18.52 -11.22 -12.04
N GLU A 189 -18.26 -12.49 -12.35
CA GLU A 189 -19.30 -13.47 -12.67
C GLU A 189 -20.28 -13.70 -11.49
N HIS A 190 -19.86 -13.33 -10.28
CA HIS A 190 -20.63 -13.39 -9.04
C HIS A 190 -21.00 -11.99 -8.49
N ASP A 191 -21.03 -10.94 -9.32
CA ASP A 191 -21.30 -9.55 -8.89
C ASP A 191 -20.40 -9.10 -7.71
N ALA A 192 -19.15 -9.60 -7.70
CA ALA A 192 -18.20 -9.39 -6.62
C ALA A 192 -16.87 -8.80 -7.11
N TYR A 193 -16.12 -8.19 -6.18
CA TYR A 193 -14.80 -7.64 -6.41
C TYR A 193 -13.93 -7.63 -5.16
N LEU A 194 -12.63 -7.44 -5.35
CA LEU A 194 -11.66 -7.19 -4.28
C LEU A 194 -11.44 -5.68 -4.13
N PRO A 195 -11.82 -5.06 -3.00
CA PRO A 195 -11.68 -3.63 -2.80
C PRO A 195 -10.24 -3.08 -2.85
N PRO A 196 -9.19 -3.76 -2.35
CA PRO A 196 -7.84 -3.18 -2.34
C PRO A 196 -7.13 -3.33 -3.69
N TYR A 197 -7.81 -3.06 -4.81
CA TYR A 197 -7.27 -3.24 -6.15
C TYR A 197 -6.14 -2.25 -6.44
N PRO A 198 -4.91 -2.72 -6.71
CA PRO A 198 -3.78 -1.83 -6.94
C PRO A 198 -3.86 -1.18 -8.33
N ALA A 199 -3.13 -0.08 -8.52
CA ALA A 199 -2.98 0.55 -9.83
C ALA A 199 -2.39 -0.40 -10.89
N SER A 200 -1.60 -1.39 -10.46
CA SER A 200 -0.98 -2.42 -11.30
C SER A 200 -1.87 -3.66 -11.50
N LYS A 201 -3.17 -3.63 -11.17
CA LYS A 201 -4.07 -4.80 -11.21
C LYS A 201 -4.12 -5.58 -12.53
N ASP A 202 -3.76 -4.94 -13.64
CA ASP A 202 -3.72 -5.60 -14.96
C ASP A 202 -2.46 -6.47 -15.16
N ILE A 203 -1.43 -6.29 -14.31
CA ILE A 203 -0.11 -6.92 -14.44
C ILE A 203 0.44 -7.48 -13.12
N CYS A 204 -0.21 -7.28 -11.97
CA CYS A 204 0.23 -7.86 -10.70
C CYS A 204 -0.46 -9.19 -10.40
N SER A 205 0.16 -10.01 -9.54
CA SER A 205 -0.47 -11.21 -8.98
C SER A 205 -1.08 -10.95 -7.60
N VAL A 206 -2.00 -11.80 -7.18
CA VAL A 206 -2.60 -11.75 -5.83
C VAL A 206 -1.53 -11.97 -4.76
N GLY A 207 -0.62 -12.93 -4.95
CA GLY A 207 0.45 -13.20 -4.00
C GLY A 207 1.39 -12.02 -3.81
N GLY A 208 1.79 -11.33 -4.89
CA GLY A 208 2.56 -10.09 -4.80
C GLY A 208 1.79 -8.98 -4.08
N SER A 209 0.48 -8.87 -4.35
CA SER A 209 -0.38 -7.86 -3.73
C SER A 209 -0.55 -8.07 -2.23
N VAL A 210 -0.74 -9.32 -1.79
CA VAL A 210 -0.79 -9.68 -0.37
C VAL A 210 0.58 -9.51 0.30
N ALA A 211 1.66 -9.96 -0.33
CA ALA A 211 3.01 -9.83 0.21
C ALA A 211 3.46 -8.37 0.37
N ASN A 212 2.95 -7.46 -0.46
CA ASN A 212 3.20 -6.02 -0.36
C ASN A 212 2.19 -5.27 0.53
N ASN A 213 1.18 -5.97 1.06
CA ASN A 213 -0.01 -5.37 1.68
C ASN A 213 -0.56 -4.21 0.83
N ALA A 214 -0.82 -4.49 -0.45
CA ALA A 214 -1.17 -3.48 -1.44
C ALA A 214 -2.49 -2.76 -1.09
N ALA A 215 -2.55 -1.50 -1.49
CA ALA A 215 -3.72 -0.64 -1.37
C ALA A 215 -4.27 -0.29 -2.76
N GLY A 216 -5.53 0.09 -2.79
CA GLY A 216 -6.20 0.67 -3.95
C GLY A 216 -7.02 1.91 -3.59
N PRO A 217 -7.71 2.51 -4.57
CA PRO A 217 -8.61 3.65 -4.31
C PRO A 217 -9.62 3.38 -3.20
N ASP A 218 -10.24 2.21 -3.23
CA ASP A 218 -11.30 1.82 -2.28
C ASP A 218 -10.73 1.38 -0.91
N SER A 219 -9.40 1.29 -0.76
CA SER A 219 -8.77 0.97 0.53
C SER A 219 -9.01 2.04 1.59
N LEU A 220 -9.36 3.27 1.20
CA LEU A 220 -9.69 4.34 2.13
C LEU A 220 -10.81 3.94 3.12
N ARG A 221 -11.83 3.25 2.59
CA ARG A 221 -12.97 2.74 3.36
C ARG A 221 -12.78 1.28 3.74
N HIS A 222 -12.21 0.48 2.84
CA HIS A 222 -12.25 -0.99 2.94
C HIS A 222 -10.95 -1.65 3.42
N GLY A 223 -9.87 -0.88 3.65
CA GLY A 223 -8.59 -1.42 4.09
C GLY A 223 -7.74 -2.00 2.98
N HIS A 224 -6.61 -2.60 3.36
CA HIS A 224 -5.54 -3.08 2.46
C HIS A 224 -5.67 -4.58 2.22
N CYS A 225 -4.89 -5.17 1.32
CA CYS A 225 -4.93 -6.61 1.04
C CYS A 225 -4.97 -7.50 2.29
N ALA A 226 -4.19 -7.19 3.34
CA ALA A 226 -4.20 -7.93 4.61
C ALA A 226 -5.57 -8.01 5.29
N ASP A 227 -6.43 -6.99 5.12
CA ASP A 227 -7.79 -6.95 5.68
C ASP A 227 -8.78 -7.87 4.98
N TRP A 228 -8.38 -8.40 3.81
CA TRP A 228 -9.19 -9.26 2.96
C TRP A 228 -8.71 -10.71 2.96
N VAL A 229 -7.60 -11.02 3.62
CA VAL A 229 -7.08 -12.38 3.78
C VAL A 229 -7.84 -13.11 4.90
N GLU A 230 -8.31 -14.31 4.60
CA GLU A 230 -8.99 -15.22 5.53
C GLU A 230 -8.04 -16.31 6.03
N SER A 231 -7.22 -16.85 5.13
CA SER A 231 -6.18 -17.80 5.46
C SER A 231 -5.08 -17.83 4.40
N LEU A 232 -3.89 -18.26 4.81
CA LEU A 232 -2.72 -18.45 3.96
C LEU A 232 -2.14 -19.84 4.22
N ASP A 233 -1.81 -20.58 3.17
CA ASP A 233 -0.87 -21.71 3.29
C ASP A 233 0.53 -21.19 3.02
N VAL A 234 1.42 -21.34 4.00
CA VAL A 234 2.76 -20.73 3.98
C VAL A 234 3.80 -21.79 4.28
N VAL A 235 4.80 -21.91 3.39
CA VAL A 235 6.01 -22.68 3.64
C VAL A 235 6.93 -21.84 4.51
N LEU A 236 7.16 -22.29 5.74
CA LEU A 236 8.06 -21.64 6.69
C LEU A 236 9.50 -22.13 6.50
N HIS A 237 10.45 -21.54 7.24
CA HIS A 237 11.89 -21.79 7.08
C HIS A 237 12.31 -23.25 7.36
N ASP A 238 11.51 -24.00 8.11
CA ASP A 238 11.70 -25.44 8.33
C ASP A 238 11.31 -26.28 7.09
N GLY A 239 10.75 -25.64 6.06
CA GLY A 239 10.32 -26.25 4.81
C GLY A 239 8.97 -26.97 4.90
N HIS A 240 8.22 -26.78 5.98
CA HIS A 240 6.87 -27.29 6.12
C HIS A 240 5.81 -26.25 5.76
N THR A 241 4.71 -26.70 5.16
CA THR A 241 3.55 -25.84 4.94
C THR A 241 2.64 -25.83 6.16
N TYR A 242 2.21 -24.63 6.55
CA TYR A 242 1.19 -24.42 7.57
C TYR A 242 0.06 -23.55 7.05
N THR A 243 -1.18 -23.90 7.41
CA THR A 243 -2.34 -23.02 7.23
C THR A 243 -2.41 -22.03 8.39
N ILE A 244 -2.28 -20.75 8.06
CA ILE A 244 -2.28 -19.63 8.99
C ILE A 244 -3.57 -18.85 8.77
N LYS A 245 -4.34 -18.66 9.84
CA LYS A 245 -5.66 -18.01 9.84
C LYS A 245 -5.91 -17.33 11.20
N PRO A 246 -6.90 -16.45 11.33
CA PRO A 246 -7.36 -15.96 12.62
C PRO A 246 -7.78 -17.12 13.53
N LEU A 247 -7.34 -17.09 14.79
CA LEU A 247 -7.63 -18.11 15.80
C LEU A 247 -8.40 -17.52 16.97
N SER A 248 -9.43 -18.23 17.42
CA SER A 248 -10.01 -18.02 18.74
C SER A 248 -9.02 -18.40 19.84
N TYR A 249 -9.26 -17.98 21.09
CA TYR A 249 -8.39 -18.36 22.21
C TYR A 249 -8.30 -19.87 22.39
N ARG A 250 -9.41 -20.61 22.18
CA ARG A 250 -9.43 -22.07 22.27
C ARG A 250 -8.55 -22.70 21.19
N GLU A 251 -8.67 -22.25 19.95
CA GLU A 251 -7.85 -22.76 18.83
C GLU A 251 -6.37 -22.42 19.04
N PHE A 252 -6.07 -21.20 19.49
CA PHE A 252 -4.70 -20.80 19.84
C PHE A 252 -4.11 -21.70 20.93
N GLN A 253 -4.85 -21.97 22.02
CA GLN A 253 -4.41 -22.87 23.09
C GLN A 253 -4.16 -24.31 22.59
N ALA A 254 -4.92 -24.77 21.60
CA ALA A 254 -4.68 -26.07 20.96
C ALA A 254 -3.42 -26.04 20.08
N LEU A 255 -3.23 -24.98 19.29
CA LEU A 255 -2.07 -24.80 18.43
C LEU A 255 -0.77 -24.77 19.23
N ILE A 256 -0.69 -23.96 20.29
CA ILE A 256 0.55 -23.78 21.06
C ILE A 256 1.01 -25.03 21.83
N LYS A 257 0.20 -26.09 21.90
CA LYS A 257 0.61 -27.37 22.49
C LYS A 257 1.33 -28.29 21.50
N GLN A 258 1.28 -27.96 20.22
CA GLN A 258 1.94 -28.74 19.19
C GLN A 258 3.44 -28.44 19.15
N ASP A 259 4.21 -29.41 18.67
CA ASP A 259 5.67 -29.35 18.57
C ASP A 259 6.10 -29.19 17.11
N HIS A 260 5.82 -28.01 16.56
CA HIS A 260 6.20 -27.64 15.21
C HIS A 260 6.36 -26.11 15.09
N GLU A 261 6.88 -25.63 13.97
CA GLU A 261 7.37 -24.26 13.85
C GLU A 261 6.27 -23.20 13.94
N HIS A 262 5.11 -23.43 13.31
CA HIS A 262 3.96 -22.52 13.45
C HIS A 262 3.49 -22.37 14.92
N ALA A 263 3.52 -23.44 15.72
CA ALA A 263 3.16 -23.37 17.14
C ALA A 263 4.20 -22.59 17.94
N ARG A 264 5.50 -22.77 17.65
CA ARG A 264 6.59 -22.00 18.26
C ARG A 264 6.46 -20.51 17.98
N ILE A 265 6.28 -20.13 16.72
CA ILE A 265 6.10 -18.73 16.31
C ILE A 265 4.87 -18.12 16.98
N ALA A 266 3.73 -18.83 17.00
CA ALA A 266 2.52 -18.35 17.65
C ALA A 266 2.72 -18.08 19.15
N ARG A 267 3.43 -18.99 19.87
CA ARG A 267 3.79 -18.78 21.28
C ARG A 267 4.66 -17.54 21.47
N GLU A 268 5.72 -17.42 20.69
CA GLU A 268 6.70 -16.33 20.84
C GLU A 268 6.10 -14.96 20.50
N VAL A 269 5.33 -14.87 19.42
CA VAL A 269 4.64 -13.63 19.04
C VAL A 269 3.60 -13.24 20.11
N PHE A 270 2.84 -14.20 20.63
CA PHE A 270 1.89 -13.93 21.71
C PHE A 270 2.57 -13.39 22.97
N GLU A 271 3.66 -14.03 23.42
CA GLU A 271 4.41 -13.57 24.60
C GLU A 271 5.09 -12.22 24.36
N LEU A 272 5.59 -11.97 23.15
CA LEU A 272 6.12 -10.66 22.76
C LEU A 272 5.05 -9.56 22.86
N ILE A 273 3.85 -9.80 22.30
CA ILE A 273 2.76 -8.84 22.36
C ILE A 273 2.31 -8.63 23.82
N LYS A 274 2.13 -9.71 24.58
CA LYS A 274 1.72 -9.67 25.98
C LYS A 274 2.69 -8.89 26.85
N LYS A 275 4.00 -9.06 26.66
CA LYS A 275 5.02 -8.34 27.41
C LYS A 275 5.08 -6.84 27.06
N ASN A 276 4.77 -6.49 25.81
CA ASN A 276 4.99 -5.15 25.27
C ASN A 276 3.70 -4.42 24.85
N GLU A 277 2.53 -4.87 25.29
CA GLU A 277 1.22 -4.42 24.80
C GLU A 277 1.06 -2.89 24.86
N LYS A 278 1.47 -2.27 25.99
CA LYS A 278 1.41 -0.82 26.16
C LYS A 278 2.27 -0.06 25.13
N GLU A 279 3.47 -0.55 24.86
CA GLU A 279 4.40 0.10 23.93
C GLU A 279 3.94 -0.08 22.47
N ILE A 280 3.41 -1.26 22.13
CA ILE A 280 2.86 -1.55 20.81
C ILE A 280 1.66 -0.64 20.51
N GLN A 281 0.74 -0.48 21.46
CA GLN A 281 -0.43 0.38 21.26
C GLN A 281 -0.06 1.85 21.22
N LYS A 282 0.89 2.29 22.07
CA LYS A 282 1.36 3.67 22.10
C LYS A 282 2.00 4.12 20.78
N ASN A 283 2.75 3.23 20.12
CA ASN A 283 3.48 3.55 18.88
C ASN A 283 2.78 3.06 17.61
N LYS A 284 1.52 2.62 17.71
CA LYS A 284 0.71 2.27 16.54
C LYS A 284 0.55 3.52 15.65
N PRO A 285 0.87 3.45 14.35
CA PRO A 285 0.65 4.56 13.44
C PRO A 285 -0.83 4.95 13.37
N GLU A 286 -1.10 6.25 13.35
CA GLU A 286 -2.46 6.81 13.23
C GLU A 286 -2.97 6.84 11.79
N THR A 287 -2.12 6.52 10.83
CA THR A 287 -2.45 6.56 9.41
C THR A 287 -3.28 5.35 8.98
N LYS A 288 -4.27 5.57 8.10
CA LYS A 288 -5.05 4.46 7.51
C LYS A 288 -4.21 3.57 6.59
N LYS A 289 -3.28 4.17 5.82
CA LYS A 289 -2.31 3.44 4.99
C LYS A 289 -1.05 3.15 5.79
N ASN A 290 -0.72 1.88 5.91
CA ASN A 290 0.55 1.42 6.47
C ASN A 290 0.98 0.08 5.83
N SER A 291 2.04 0.15 5.03
CA SER A 291 2.69 -1.01 4.41
C SER A 291 4.15 -1.13 4.86
N ALA A 292 4.53 -0.48 5.97
CA ALA A 292 5.89 -0.46 6.49
C ALA A 292 6.01 -1.29 7.77
N GLY A 293 7.00 -2.20 7.77
CA GLY A 293 7.30 -3.07 8.90
C GLY A 293 6.25 -4.16 9.15
N TYR A 294 6.33 -4.77 10.32
CA TYR A 294 5.42 -5.85 10.74
C TYR A 294 4.38 -5.31 11.72
N PRO A 295 3.08 -5.28 11.37
CA PRO A 295 2.06 -4.60 12.15
C PRO A 295 1.60 -5.43 13.36
N LEU A 296 2.44 -5.56 14.39
CA LEU A 296 2.16 -6.32 15.62
C LEU A 296 0.83 -5.93 16.29
N TRP A 297 0.45 -4.65 16.20
CA TRP A 297 -0.81 -4.12 16.72
C TRP A 297 -2.07 -4.69 16.02
N ASN A 298 -1.93 -5.30 14.83
CA ASN A 298 -3.01 -5.93 14.09
C ASN A 298 -3.16 -7.43 14.38
N VAL A 299 -2.17 -8.07 15.03
CA VAL A 299 -2.24 -9.51 15.35
C VAL A 299 -3.33 -9.82 16.38
N MET A 300 -3.52 -8.92 17.33
CA MET A 300 -4.51 -9.06 18.41
C MET A 300 -5.05 -7.67 18.80
N PRO A 301 -5.86 -7.04 17.92
CA PRO A 301 -6.25 -5.63 18.07
C PRO A 301 -7.15 -5.37 19.29
N GLN A 302 -7.84 -6.40 19.80
CA GLN A 302 -8.69 -6.29 21.00
C GLN A 302 -7.88 -6.30 22.31
N GLY A 303 -6.59 -6.63 22.24
CA GLY A 303 -5.70 -6.78 23.39
C GLY A 303 -5.77 -8.16 24.06
N VAL A 304 -4.74 -8.45 24.87
CA VAL A 304 -4.50 -9.77 25.48
C VAL A 304 -5.64 -10.18 26.39
N THR A 305 -6.15 -9.25 27.19
CA THR A 305 -7.19 -9.52 28.19
C THR A 305 -8.50 -9.95 27.55
N LYS A 306 -8.95 -9.24 26.51
CA LYS A 306 -10.19 -9.58 25.80
C LYS A 306 -10.04 -10.88 25.02
N PHE A 307 -8.91 -11.07 24.34
CA PHE A 307 -8.61 -12.33 23.66
C PHE A 307 -8.70 -13.54 24.59
N LYS A 308 -8.08 -13.49 25.78
CA LYS A 308 -8.16 -14.58 26.77
C LYS A 308 -9.57 -14.88 27.28
N LYS A 309 -10.48 -13.89 27.26
CA LYS A 309 -11.90 -14.07 27.59
C LYS A 309 -12.72 -14.66 26.44
N GLY A 310 -12.11 -14.90 25.27
CA GLY A 310 -12.80 -15.32 24.06
C GLY A 310 -13.37 -14.16 23.23
N GLU A 311 -13.06 -12.91 23.59
CA GLU A 311 -13.51 -11.70 22.91
C GLU A 311 -12.41 -11.17 21.98
N GLY A 312 -12.25 -11.78 20.79
CA GLY A 312 -11.27 -11.37 19.79
C GLY A 312 -10.55 -12.54 19.12
N SER A 313 -9.48 -12.23 18.41
CA SER A 313 -8.71 -13.22 17.65
C SER A 313 -7.22 -12.97 17.73
N PHE A 314 -6.44 -14.04 17.55
CA PHE A 314 -5.01 -14.00 17.28
C PHE A 314 -4.78 -14.33 15.81
N ASP A 315 -4.26 -13.37 15.04
CA ASP A 315 -4.20 -13.46 13.58
C ASP A 315 -2.79 -13.18 13.04
N LEU A 316 -2.05 -14.25 12.75
CA LEU A 316 -0.70 -14.15 12.17
C LEU A 316 -0.71 -13.83 10.67
N THR A 317 -1.85 -13.93 9.97
CA THR A 317 -1.93 -13.54 8.55
C THR A 317 -1.56 -12.06 8.37
N ARG A 318 -1.75 -11.26 9.43
CA ARG A 318 -1.39 -9.83 9.50
C ARG A 318 0.10 -9.54 9.48
N LEU A 319 0.95 -10.49 9.89
CA LEU A 319 2.40 -10.34 9.81
C LEU A 319 2.97 -10.82 8.48
N ILE A 320 2.31 -11.81 7.86
CA ILE A 320 2.72 -12.41 6.57
C ILE A 320 2.30 -11.51 5.42
N SER A 321 1.10 -10.95 5.50
CA SER A 321 0.65 -9.92 4.56
C SER A 321 1.47 -8.65 4.80
N GLY A 322 2.23 -8.22 3.79
CA GLY A 322 3.19 -7.11 3.93
C GLY A 322 4.62 -7.53 4.27
N SER A 323 4.90 -8.82 4.49
CA SER A 323 6.26 -9.28 4.80
C SER A 323 7.20 -9.27 3.61
N GLN A 324 6.70 -9.12 2.38
CA GLN A 324 7.49 -9.17 1.16
C GLN A 324 8.35 -10.45 1.06
N GLY A 325 7.83 -11.58 1.56
CA GLY A 325 8.49 -12.90 1.48
C GLY A 325 9.60 -13.19 2.50
N THR A 326 9.86 -12.28 3.43
CA THR A 326 10.95 -12.43 4.43
C THR A 326 10.70 -13.47 5.52
N ILE A 327 9.44 -13.86 5.77
CA ILE A 327 9.06 -14.77 6.87
C ILE A 327 8.44 -16.08 6.40
N GLY A 328 8.27 -16.26 5.09
CA GLY A 328 7.70 -17.47 4.50
C GLY A 328 7.24 -17.27 3.07
N ILE A 329 6.98 -18.38 2.37
CA ILE A 329 6.53 -18.39 0.98
C ILE A 329 5.08 -18.87 0.93
N MET A 330 4.18 -17.97 0.50
CA MET A 330 2.77 -18.32 0.31
C MET A 330 2.62 -19.32 -0.84
N THR A 331 1.73 -20.30 -0.67
CA THR A 331 1.38 -21.31 -1.71
C THR A 331 -0.12 -21.39 -1.96
N SER A 332 -0.94 -20.92 -1.02
CA SER A 332 -2.39 -20.74 -1.19
C SER A 332 -2.84 -19.50 -0.43
N ILE A 333 -3.80 -18.76 -0.99
CA ILE A 333 -4.35 -17.53 -0.43
C ILE A 333 -5.87 -17.62 -0.53
N THR A 334 -6.55 -17.62 0.62
CA THR A 334 -8.00 -17.48 0.68
C THR A 334 -8.34 -16.06 1.05
N MET A 335 -9.14 -15.40 0.23
CA MET A 335 -9.59 -14.03 0.47
C MET A 335 -11.10 -13.95 0.47
N ARG A 336 -11.61 -13.00 1.24
CA ARG A 336 -12.98 -12.51 1.12
C ARG A 336 -13.09 -11.47 0.00
N ALA A 337 -14.29 -11.30 -0.54
CA ALA A 337 -14.63 -10.31 -1.55
C ALA A 337 -15.90 -9.55 -1.14
N LEU A 338 -16.13 -8.37 -1.74
CA LEU A 338 -17.37 -7.60 -1.58
C LEU A 338 -18.23 -7.71 -2.82
N ARG A 339 -19.53 -7.46 -2.65
CA ARG A 339 -20.39 -7.12 -3.78
C ARG A 339 -19.94 -5.81 -4.41
N ILE A 340 -20.04 -5.72 -5.72
CA ILE A 340 -19.78 -4.48 -6.44
C ILE A 340 -20.81 -3.43 -5.99
N PRO A 341 -20.39 -2.25 -5.49
CA PRO A 341 -21.31 -1.21 -5.08
C PRO A 341 -22.19 -0.78 -6.26
N LYS A 342 -23.50 -0.76 -6.06
CA LYS A 342 -24.48 -0.25 -7.02
C LYS A 342 -24.76 1.22 -6.70
N ASN A 343 -25.24 1.96 -7.70
CA ASN A 343 -25.72 3.34 -7.53
C ASN A 343 -24.70 4.30 -6.91
N THR A 344 -23.42 4.20 -7.29
CA THR A 344 -22.40 5.11 -6.76
C THR A 344 -22.53 6.51 -7.36
N THR A 345 -22.30 7.52 -6.52
CA THR A 345 -22.31 8.93 -6.90
C THR A 345 -20.89 9.49 -6.90
N LEU A 346 -20.50 10.15 -7.99
CA LEU A 346 -19.22 10.83 -8.11
C LEU A 346 -19.39 12.34 -7.86
N ILE A 347 -18.59 12.89 -6.95
CA ILE A 347 -18.38 14.33 -6.79
C ILE A 347 -17.01 14.70 -7.34
N ALA A 348 -16.94 15.72 -8.20
CA ALA A 348 -15.70 16.28 -8.71
C ALA A 348 -15.45 17.67 -8.12
N VAL A 349 -14.21 17.92 -7.69
CA VAL A 349 -13.78 19.16 -7.05
C VAL A 349 -12.54 19.70 -7.79
N PRO A 350 -12.70 20.67 -8.71
CA PRO A 350 -11.57 21.33 -9.34
C PRO A 350 -10.91 22.30 -8.35
N ILE A 351 -9.63 22.08 -8.07
CA ILE A 351 -8.80 22.89 -7.17
C ILE A 351 -7.87 23.76 -8.02
N PHE A 352 -8.11 25.07 -8.02
CA PHE A 352 -7.30 26.05 -8.76
C PHE A 352 -6.19 26.69 -7.93
N ASN A 353 -6.32 26.68 -6.60
CA ASN A 353 -5.29 27.10 -5.65
C ASN A 353 -5.01 25.92 -4.71
N LEU A 354 -3.74 25.53 -4.61
CA LEU A 354 -3.31 24.41 -3.78
C LEU A 354 -3.61 24.61 -2.29
N GLU A 355 -3.78 25.84 -1.82
CA GLU A 355 -4.18 26.14 -0.45
C GLU A 355 -5.53 25.51 -0.09
N ASP A 356 -6.44 25.39 -1.06
CA ASP A 356 -7.80 24.91 -0.83
C ASP A 356 -7.94 23.37 -0.84
N ALA A 357 -6.89 22.65 -1.28
CA ALA A 357 -6.94 21.20 -1.47
C ALA A 357 -7.23 20.44 -0.16
N ALA A 358 -6.52 20.77 0.92
CA ALA A 358 -6.68 20.13 2.22
C ALA A 358 -8.08 20.32 2.80
N ASP A 359 -8.64 21.54 2.73
CA ASP A 359 -9.98 21.82 3.25
C ASP A 359 -11.04 20.96 2.55
N ALA A 360 -11.01 20.92 1.21
CA ALA A 360 -11.93 20.10 0.43
C ALA A 360 -11.84 18.61 0.77
N ILE A 361 -10.61 18.07 0.89
CA ILE A 361 -10.38 16.66 1.24
C ILE A 361 -10.82 16.36 2.68
N VAL A 362 -10.46 17.21 3.65
CA VAL A 362 -10.84 17.01 5.07
C VAL A 362 -12.36 17.06 5.23
N LYS A 363 -13.05 17.97 4.53
CA LYS A 363 -14.52 18.01 4.50
C LYS A 363 -15.11 16.75 3.88
N ALA A 364 -14.58 16.29 2.75
CA ALA A 364 -15.05 15.08 2.08
C ALA A 364 -14.92 13.83 2.96
N LEU A 365 -13.83 13.70 3.71
CA LEU A 365 -13.57 12.56 4.58
C LEU A 365 -14.62 12.40 5.71
N LYS A 366 -15.33 13.46 6.09
CA LYS A 366 -16.39 13.40 7.12
C LYS A 366 -17.60 12.56 6.69
N PHE A 367 -17.80 12.39 5.38
CA PHE A 367 -18.88 11.59 4.80
C PHE A 367 -18.48 10.15 4.54
N ASN A 368 -17.34 9.71 5.09
CA ASN A 368 -16.82 8.34 4.96
C ASN A 368 -16.86 7.81 3.51
N PRO A 369 -16.36 8.52 2.48
CA PRO A 369 -16.48 8.12 1.07
C PRO A 369 -15.83 6.76 0.78
N ILE A 370 -16.24 6.08 -0.30
CA ILE A 370 -15.58 4.84 -0.77
C ILE A 370 -14.11 5.13 -1.07
N ASN A 371 -13.87 6.19 -1.85
CA ASN A 371 -12.55 6.65 -2.24
C ASN A 371 -12.50 8.17 -2.39
N VAL A 372 -11.29 8.72 -2.25
CA VAL A 372 -10.96 10.12 -2.54
C VAL A 372 -9.68 10.09 -3.37
N GLU A 373 -9.81 10.37 -4.66
CA GLU A 373 -8.76 10.25 -5.65
C GLU A 373 -8.39 11.61 -6.24
N VAL A 374 -7.16 11.76 -6.71
CA VAL A 374 -6.70 13.03 -7.28
C VAL A 374 -5.84 12.80 -8.53
N PHE A 375 -5.98 13.69 -9.52
CA PHE A 375 -5.02 13.83 -10.60
C PHE A 375 -4.69 15.31 -10.81
N ASP A 376 -3.50 15.58 -11.37
CA ASP A 376 -2.95 16.92 -11.52
C ASP A 376 -3.20 17.54 -12.90
N ALA A 377 -2.89 18.83 -13.00
CA ALA A 377 -3.00 19.58 -14.24
C ALA A 377 -2.21 18.94 -15.39
N LEU A 378 -0.99 18.47 -15.11
CA LEU A 378 -0.12 17.85 -16.11
C LEU A 378 -0.76 16.57 -16.67
N THR A 379 -1.32 15.72 -15.81
CA THR A 379 -2.04 14.51 -16.25
C THR A 379 -3.21 14.87 -17.17
N PHE A 380 -4.02 15.86 -16.79
CA PHE A 380 -5.16 16.27 -17.60
C PHE A 380 -4.72 16.83 -18.96
N ASP A 381 -3.69 17.66 -18.98
CA ASP A 381 -3.14 18.25 -20.21
C ASP A 381 -2.53 17.17 -21.12
N LEU A 382 -1.80 16.19 -20.56
CA LEU A 382 -1.28 15.05 -21.30
C LEU A 382 -2.41 14.18 -21.87
N ALA A 383 -3.48 13.95 -21.11
CA ALA A 383 -4.65 13.24 -21.61
C ALA A 383 -5.29 13.97 -22.80
N LEU A 384 -5.43 15.30 -22.72
CA LEU A 384 -6.02 16.11 -23.79
C LEU A 384 -5.14 16.15 -25.06
N ARG A 385 -3.81 16.15 -24.90
CA ARG A 385 -2.85 16.17 -26.01
C ARG A 385 -2.63 14.80 -26.66
N ASN A 386 -2.95 13.71 -25.97
CA ASN A 386 -2.72 12.34 -26.44
C ASN A 386 -4.04 11.56 -26.57
N PRO A 387 -5.00 12.00 -27.40
CA PRO A 387 -6.30 11.33 -27.51
C PRO A 387 -6.18 9.90 -28.07
N SER A 388 -5.12 9.56 -28.82
CA SER A 388 -4.89 8.20 -29.30
C SER A 388 -4.67 7.20 -28.16
N PHE A 389 -4.13 7.62 -27.02
CA PHE A 389 -3.90 6.79 -25.84
C PHE A 389 -5.17 6.09 -25.34
N PHE A 390 -6.33 6.74 -25.50
CA PHE A 390 -7.60 6.20 -25.01
C PHE A 390 -8.28 5.23 -25.98
N LYS A 391 -7.77 5.06 -27.21
CA LYS A 391 -8.35 4.13 -28.20
C LYS A 391 -8.27 2.68 -27.74
N ASP A 392 -7.19 2.32 -27.05
CA ASP A 392 -6.99 0.96 -26.52
C ASP A 392 -7.75 0.72 -25.21
N ARG A 393 -8.32 1.78 -24.63
CA ARG A 393 -9.00 1.76 -23.33
C ARG A 393 -10.53 1.89 -23.44
N LEU A 394 -11.01 2.47 -24.55
CA LEU A 394 -12.42 2.75 -24.80
C LEU A 394 -12.79 2.28 -26.21
N SER A 395 -13.88 1.52 -26.32
CA SER A 395 -14.34 1.00 -27.60
C SER A 395 -15.43 1.87 -28.24
N GLY A 396 -15.39 1.95 -29.58
CA GLY A 396 -16.46 2.52 -30.41
C GLY A 396 -16.89 3.93 -30.00
N ALA A 397 -18.20 4.12 -29.78
CA ALA A 397 -18.78 5.43 -29.44
C ALA A 397 -18.32 5.97 -28.07
N ALA A 398 -17.93 5.10 -27.12
CA ALA A 398 -17.49 5.54 -25.79
C ALA A 398 -16.24 6.42 -25.88
N TYR A 399 -15.31 6.06 -26.77
CA TYR A 399 -14.10 6.84 -27.05
C TYR A 399 -14.45 8.29 -27.41
N TYR A 400 -15.26 8.49 -28.46
CA TYR A 400 -15.61 9.82 -28.95
C TYR A 400 -16.38 10.65 -27.90
N ARG A 401 -17.28 10.01 -27.15
CA ARG A 401 -18.04 10.65 -26.08
C ARG A 401 -17.13 11.13 -24.94
N VAL A 402 -16.16 10.31 -24.52
CA VAL A 402 -15.18 10.68 -23.49
C VAL A 402 -14.26 11.79 -23.98
N MET A 403 -13.77 11.74 -25.23
CA MET A 403 -12.95 12.81 -25.80
C MET A 403 -13.72 14.14 -25.89
N LEU A 404 -14.98 14.12 -26.34
CA LEU A 404 -15.85 15.29 -26.36
C LEU A 404 -16.11 15.82 -24.94
N SER A 405 -16.34 14.92 -23.98
CA SER A 405 -16.49 15.30 -22.56
C SER A 405 -15.23 16.00 -22.06
N MET A 406 -14.04 15.51 -22.40
CA MET A 406 -12.76 16.11 -22.00
C MET A 406 -12.61 17.52 -22.59
N TYR A 407 -12.89 17.66 -23.90
CA TYR A 407 -12.87 18.94 -24.59
C TYR A 407 -13.85 19.94 -23.99
N THR A 408 -15.11 19.55 -23.74
CA THR A 408 -16.13 20.40 -23.14
C THR A 408 -15.80 20.77 -21.69
N THR A 409 -15.25 19.84 -20.91
CA THR A 409 -14.79 20.10 -19.55
C THR A 409 -13.69 21.15 -19.55
N TYR A 410 -12.68 21.03 -20.41
CA TYR A 410 -11.62 22.04 -20.52
C TYR A 410 -12.16 23.42 -20.95
N HIS A 411 -12.96 23.47 -22.02
CA HIS A 411 -13.40 24.75 -22.60
C HIS A 411 -14.49 25.45 -21.80
N VAL A 412 -15.48 24.69 -21.31
CA VAL A 412 -16.69 25.24 -20.68
C VAL A 412 -16.55 25.25 -19.16
N ARG A 413 -16.25 24.09 -18.57
CA ARG A 413 -16.25 23.93 -17.10
C ARG A 413 -15.03 24.59 -16.47
N PHE A 414 -13.86 24.33 -17.04
CA PHE A 414 -12.57 24.86 -16.60
C PHE A 414 -12.22 26.21 -17.24
N ARG A 415 -13.05 26.69 -18.19
CA ARG A 415 -12.86 28.00 -18.87
C ARG A 415 -11.44 28.16 -19.44
N ARG A 416 -10.92 27.09 -20.05
CA ARG A 416 -9.56 26.99 -20.62
C ARG A 416 -8.42 27.14 -19.60
N LYS A 417 -8.69 26.98 -18.30
CA LYS A 417 -7.69 26.94 -17.24
C LYS A 417 -7.75 25.59 -16.54
N THR A 418 -6.76 24.72 -16.75
CA THR A 418 -6.73 23.42 -16.06
C THR A 418 -6.54 23.64 -14.55
N PRO A 419 -7.36 23.01 -13.67
CA PRO A 419 -7.14 23.02 -12.23
C PRO A 419 -5.79 22.41 -11.87
N GLU A 420 -5.14 22.92 -10.83
CA GLU A 420 -3.89 22.34 -10.29
C GLU A 420 -4.11 20.88 -9.89
N PHE A 421 -5.24 20.61 -9.23
CA PHE A 421 -5.73 19.26 -8.95
C PHE A 421 -7.21 19.15 -9.27
N THR A 422 -7.64 17.96 -9.67
CA THR A 422 -9.05 17.57 -9.64
C THR A 422 -9.21 16.45 -8.65
N VAL A 423 -9.97 16.70 -7.57
CA VAL A 423 -10.30 15.69 -6.56
C VAL A 423 -11.61 15.01 -6.97
N LEU A 424 -11.62 13.68 -6.90
CA LEU A 424 -12.74 12.81 -7.21
C LEU A 424 -13.16 12.10 -5.93
N ILE A 425 -14.44 12.14 -5.60
CA ILE A 425 -14.99 11.54 -4.36
C ILE A 425 -16.12 10.62 -4.76
N THR A 426 -15.99 9.33 -4.43
CA THR A 426 -17.04 8.34 -4.68
C THR A 426 -17.83 8.06 -3.41
N LEU A 427 -19.15 8.16 -3.52
CA LEU A 427 -20.11 7.87 -2.46
C LEU A 427 -20.98 6.70 -2.91
N ASP A 428 -21.38 5.86 -1.96
CA ASP A 428 -22.41 4.84 -2.15
C ASP A 428 -23.80 5.36 -1.77
N GLU A 429 -24.80 4.56 -2.13
CA GLU A 429 -26.21 4.80 -1.89
C GLU A 429 -26.50 5.09 -0.40
N ASP A 430 -25.99 4.27 0.51
CA ASP A 430 -26.14 4.46 1.97
C ASP A 430 -25.69 5.85 2.44
N THR A 431 -24.58 6.36 1.87
CA THR A 431 -24.09 7.70 2.22
C THR A 431 -25.00 8.79 1.64
N THR A 432 -25.44 8.62 0.39
CA THR A 432 -26.29 9.62 -0.29
C THR A 432 -27.74 9.62 0.18
N ASP A 433 -28.22 8.52 0.74
CA ASP A 433 -29.53 8.41 1.39
C ASP A 433 -29.52 9.12 2.76
N ALA A 434 -28.41 9.01 3.49
CA ALA A 434 -28.24 9.70 4.76
C ALA A 434 -28.03 11.23 4.59
N THR A 435 -27.36 11.66 3.51
CA THR A 435 -27.18 13.07 3.19
C THR A 435 -27.15 13.25 1.67
N PRO A 436 -28.07 14.04 1.07
CA PRO A 436 -28.12 14.21 -0.37
C PRO A 436 -26.78 14.66 -0.97
N ALA A 437 -26.38 14.06 -2.10
CA ALA A 437 -25.09 14.35 -2.72
C ALA A 437 -24.88 15.84 -3.07
N ALA A 438 -25.97 16.57 -3.35
CA ALA A 438 -25.92 18.01 -3.59
C ALA A 438 -25.52 18.80 -2.33
N GLU A 439 -26.05 18.43 -1.17
CA GLU A 439 -25.70 19.04 0.13
C GLU A 439 -24.26 18.69 0.52
N ILE A 440 -23.83 17.45 0.26
CA ILE A 440 -22.44 17.04 0.45
C ILE A 440 -21.52 17.90 -0.42
N ALA A 441 -21.83 18.06 -1.71
CA ALA A 441 -21.05 18.91 -2.62
C ALA A 441 -21.04 20.38 -2.17
N GLU A 442 -22.15 20.92 -1.68
CA GLU A 442 -22.20 22.27 -1.12
C GLU A 442 -21.31 22.40 0.12
N SER A 443 -21.35 21.42 1.03
CA SER A 443 -20.54 21.43 2.26
C SER A 443 -19.03 21.35 1.99
N ILE A 444 -18.62 20.65 0.93
CA ILE A 444 -17.23 20.52 0.49
C ILE A 444 -16.76 21.81 -0.18
N SER A 445 -17.68 22.54 -0.82
CA SER A 445 -17.36 23.80 -1.49
C SER A 445 -16.88 24.86 -0.49
N SER A 446 -16.09 25.81 -1.00
CA SER A 446 -15.54 26.93 -0.24
C SER A 446 -15.32 28.14 -1.15
N LYS A 447 -14.83 29.25 -0.62
CA LYS A 447 -14.56 30.45 -1.43
C LYS A 447 -13.46 30.13 -2.45
N GLY A 448 -13.83 29.93 -3.72
CA GLY A 448 -12.90 29.61 -4.80
C GLY A 448 -12.86 28.13 -5.20
N VAL A 449 -13.50 27.25 -4.41
CA VAL A 449 -13.67 25.82 -4.73
C VAL A 449 -15.16 25.50 -4.86
N ARG A 450 -15.54 24.94 -6.00
CA ARG A 450 -16.92 24.53 -6.27
C ARG A 450 -16.95 23.04 -6.57
N ALA A 451 -17.26 22.23 -5.56
CA ALA A 451 -17.53 20.81 -5.73
C ALA A 451 -18.86 20.61 -6.47
N ARG A 452 -18.97 19.53 -7.23
CA ARG A 452 -20.16 19.25 -8.05
C ARG A 452 -20.41 17.75 -8.18
N VAL A 453 -21.68 17.37 -8.07
CA VAL A 453 -22.15 16.04 -8.43
C VAL A 453 -22.04 15.83 -9.95
N VAL A 454 -21.38 14.75 -10.36
CA VAL A 454 -21.17 14.37 -11.76
C VAL A 454 -22.32 13.47 -12.21
N ASN A 455 -23.40 14.09 -12.68
CA ASN A 455 -24.61 13.37 -13.13
C ASN A 455 -24.47 12.68 -14.49
N ASN A 456 -23.48 13.06 -15.30
CA ASN A 456 -23.27 12.47 -16.61
C ASN A 456 -22.29 11.29 -16.50
N PRO A 457 -22.71 10.04 -16.79
CA PRO A 457 -21.85 8.87 -16.66
C PRO A 457 -20.64 8.91 -17.62
N VAL A 458 -20.76 9.56 -18.78
CA VAL A 458 -19.63 9.76 -19.71
C VAL A 458 -18.59 10.68 -19.09
N GLU A 459 -19.02 11.71 -18.36
CA GLU A 459 -18.11 12.63 -17.68
C GLU A 459 -17.43 11.95 -16.48
N ALA A 460 -18.16 11.13 -15.74
CA ALA A 460 -17.59 10.31 -14.68
C ALA A 460 -16.52 9.35 -15.23
N GLU A 461 -16.84 8.63 -16.31
CA GLU A 461 -15.89 7.73 -16.96
C GLU A 461 -14.66 8.47 -17.50
N MET A 462 -14.85 9.67 -18.06
CA MET A 462 -13.75 10.54 -18.49
C MET A 462 -12.80 10.84 -17.32
N PHE A 463 -13.31 11.28 -16.16
CA PHE A 463 -12.46 11.54 -14.99
C PHE A 463 -11.72 10.28 -14.53
N TRP A 464 -12.40 9.13 -14.48
CA TRP A 464 -11.78 7.86 -14.11
C TRP A 464 -10.75 7.36 -15.11
N GLN A 465 -10.94 7.61 -16.41
CA GLN A 465 -9.95 7.27 -17.43
C GLN A 465 -8.68 8.11 -17.27
N ILE A 466 -8.81 9.42 -17.04
CA ILE A 466 -7.67 10.31 -16.75
C ILE A 466 -6.95 9.86 -15.49
N ARG A 467 -7.68 9.66 -14.37
CA ARG A 467 -7.13 9.26 -13.08
C ARG A 467 -6.39 7.92 -13.13
N ARG A 468 -6.96 6.90 -13.80
CA ARG A 468 -6.34 5.58 -13.94
C ARG A 468 -5.12 5.61 -14.86
N ALA A 469 -5.05 6.58 -15.76
CA ALA A 469 -3.97 6.71 -16.72
C ALA A 469 -2.79 7.55 -16.22
N SER A 470 -2.88 8.25 -15.08
CA SER A 470 -1.87 9.20 -14.59
C SER A 470 -0.43 8.69 -14.68
N TYR A 471 -0.17 7.46 -14.20
CA TYR A 471 1.17 6.88 -14.24
C TYR A 471 1.65 6.59 -15.67
N THR A 472 0.79 6.05 -16.54
CA THR A 472 1.18 5.73 -17.92
C THR A 472 1.31 7.00 -18.76
N LEU A 473 0.44 8.00 -18.53
CA LEU A 473 0.47 9.29 -19.22
C LEU A 473 1.74 10.08 -18.91
N SER A 474 2.28 10.01 -17.69
CA SER A 474 3.53 10.71 -17.34
C SER A 474 4.72 10.31 -18.23
N LYS A 475 4.71 9.10 -18.79
CA LYS A 475 5.72 8.62 -19.74
C LYS A 475 5.66 9.32 -21.11
N PHE A 476 4.58 10.02 -21.42
CA PHE A 476 4.43 10.79 -22.66
C PHE A 476 4.91 12.23 -22.54
N GLN A 477 5.43 12.65 -21.38
CA GLN A 477 6.01 14.00 -21.24
C GLN A 477 7.23 14.19 -22.14
N ASP A 478 8.08 13.17 -22.24
CA ASP A 478 9.21 13.11 -23.16
C ASP A 478 9.32 11.67 -23.68
N THR A 479 9.01 11.44 -24.95
CA THR A 479 9.01 10.11 -25.56
C THR A 479 10.43 9.51 -25.71
N THR A 480 11.46 10.33 -25.50
CA THR A 480 12.87 9.91 -25.57
C THR A 480 13.46 9.58 -24.19
N LYS A 481 12.75 9.90 -23.10
CA LYS A 481 13.24 9.72 -21.74
C LYS A 481 12.25 8.93 -20.89
N ARG A 482 12.76 8.09 -20.00
CA ARG A 482 11.94 7.46 -18.96
C ARG A 482 11.93 8.38 -17.73
N PRO A 483 10.76 8.78 -17.20
CA PRO A 483 10.71 9.51 -15.94
C PRO A 483 11.26 8.62 -14.83
N ALA A 484 12.24 9.13 -14.09
CA ALA A 484 12.77 8.46 -12.90
C ALA A 484 11.94 8.88 -11.69
N ALA A 485 11.24 7.92 -11.09
CA ALA A 485 10.55 8.15 -9.83
C ALA A 485 11.59 8.21 -8.69
N PHE A 486 11.62 9.32 -7.95
CA PHE A 486 12.51 9.50 -6.81
C PHE A 486 11.77 9.85 -5.52
N LEU A 487 10.44 10.05 -5.62
CA LEU A 487 9.57 10.38 -4.51
C LEU A 487 8.29 9.56 -4.67
N GLU A 488 8.19 8.47 -3.93
CA GLU A 488 7.14 7.47 -4.05
C GLU A 488 6.40 7.25 -2.71
N ASP A 489 5.10 6.95 -2.81
CA ASP A 489 4.26 6.44 -1.71
C ASP A 489 4.40 7.15 -0.35
N MET A 490 4.25 8.48 -0.36
CA MET A 490 4.27 9.29 0.87
C MET A 490 2.91 9.33 1.56
N THR A 491 2.94 9.32 2.91
CA THR A 491 1.76 9.54 3.74
C THR A 491 1.88 10.87 4.47
N VAL A 492 0.89 11.75 4.29
CA VAL A 492 0.81 13.06 4.93
C VAL A 492 -0.58 13.19 5.57
N PRO A 493 -0.68 13.69 6.81
CA PRO A 493 -1.99 14.01 7.39
C PRO A 493 -2.78 14.95 6.47
N PRO A 494 -4.06 14.67 6.15
CA PRO A 494 -4.84 15.45 5.17
C PRO A 494 -4.83 16.97 5.41
N GLU A 495 -4.84 17.40 6.67
CA GLU A 495 -4.78 18.81 7.08
C GLU A 495 -3.47 19.51 6.69
N ASN A 496 -2.39 18.75 6.47
CA ASN A 496 -1.08 19.27 6.06
C ASN A 496 -0.85 19.18 4.55
N LEU A 497 -1.80 18.63 3.80
CA LEU A 497 -1.61 18.27 2.40
C LEU A 497 -1.37 19.50 1.50
N SER A 498 -2.13 20.59 1.69
CA SER A 498 -1.92 21.86 0.95
C SER A 498 -0.50 22.39 1.16
N LYS A 499 -0.04 22.47 2.41
CA LYS A 499 1.31 22.92 2.76
C LYS A 499 2.37 22.03 2.15
N PHE A 500 2.18 20.71 2.21
CA PHE A 500 3.08 19.73 1.61
C PHE A 500 3.22 19.96 0.10
N PHE A 501 2.12 20.04 -0.65
CA PHE A 501 2.16 20.25 -2.09
C PHE A 501 2.83 21.56 -2.48
N ILE A 502 2.53 22.66 -1.78
CA ILE A 502 3.15 23.97 -2.03
C ILE A 502 4.66 23.90 -1.83
N GLN A 503 5.12 23.30 -0.73
CA GLN A 503 6.54 23.20 -0.40
C GLN A 503 7.29 22.25 -1.33
N VAL A 504 6.71 21.10 -1.66
CA VAL A 504 7.30 20.14 -2.61
C VAL A 504 7.38 20.77 -4.00
N LYS A 505 6.31 21.40 -4.50
CA LYS A 505 6.33 22.07 -5.82
C LYS A 505 7.36 23.19 -5.87
N ALA A 506 7.52 23.96 -4.79
CA ALA A 506 8.56 24.98 -4.70
C ALA A 506 9.98 24.36 -4.74
N LEU A 507 10.20 23.30 -3.96
CA LEU A 507 11.48 22.58 -3.93
C LEU A 507 11.81 22.00 -5.31
N LEU A 508 10.84 21.38 -5.98
CA LEU A 508 11.06 20.73 -7.28
C LEU A 508 11.43 21.72 -8.40
N LYS A 509 11.00 22.98 -8.33
CA LYS A 509 11.44 24.02 -9.28
C LYS A 509 12.95 24.27 -9.26
N ASP A 510 13.63 23.95 -8.15
CA ASP A 510 15.08 24.10 -8.05
C ASP A 510 15.86 22.95 -8.73
N PHE A 511 15.17 21.86 -9.09
CA PHE A 511 15.76 20.63 -9.63
C PHE A 511 15.20 20.20 -10.99
N ILE A 512 13.99 20.62 -11.35
CA ILE A 512 13.40 20.37 -12.67
C ILE A 512 13.84 21.51 -13.58
N VAL A 513 14.85 21.23 -14.41
CA VAL A 513 15.36 22.13 -15.47
C VAL A 513 14.46 22.06 -16.70
#